data_AF-A0A3B9H7E8-F1
#
_entry.id   AF-A0A3B9H7E8-F1
#
_cell.length_a   1.000
_cell.length_b   1.000
_cell.length_c   1.000
_cell.angle_alpha   90.00
_cell.angle_beta   90.00
_cell.angle_gamma   90.00
#
_symmetry.space_group_name_H-M   'P 1'
#
loop_
_entity.id
_entity.type
_entity.pdbx_description
1 polymer ?
#
loop_
_entity_poly.entity_id
_entity_poly.type
_entity_poly.pdbx_seq_one_letter_code
_entity_poly.pdbx_strand_id
1 'polypeptide(L)'
;MENPTARELIFNELKEKAILKQDVYNNLKLNFKVMKTVLKEMADNLQDRMKSQDERVKIEYRERGEYEAHLQFAGDILIFQMHSNVFQFDPGNSLWKTSYLSDNANRGFCGIINIYNFLADSFKYNRVNDSGYMIGRMFINAENHFMVQGKRQLGFIYNDFINMTMSKENMEKVIESAVLYAIDFDLFTPPYERVQEISIAEINSTALTTRTGKRLGFTFKADSDEV
;
A
#
# COMPACT_ATOMS: atom_id res chain seq x y z
N MET A 1 13.25 47.70 -8.91
CA MET A 1 12.89 46.70 -7.89
C MET A 1 14.19 46.01 -7.51
N GLU A 2 14.57 46.01 -6.24
CA GLU A 2 15.75 45.27 -5.78
C GLU A 2 15.56 43.77 -6.02
N ASN A 3 16.62 43.10 -6.48
CA ASN A 3 16.60 41.65 -6.64
C ASN A 3 16.56 41.00 -5.25
N PRO A 4 15.71 39.98 -5.05
CA PRO A 4 15.61 39.29 -3.77
C PRO A 4 16.95 38.67 -3.37
N THR A 5 17.28 38.76 -2.09
CA THR A 5 18.47 38.15 -1.52
C THR A 5 18.35 36.63 -1.54
N ALA A 6 19.50 35.93 -1.50
CA ALA A 6 19.51 34.47 -1.42
C ALA A 6 18.71 33.92 -0.21
N ARG A 7 18.70 34.64 0.91
CA ARG A 7 17.93 34.27 2.10
C ARG A 7 16.41 34.37 1.87
N GLU A 8 15.95 35.38 1.16
CA GLU A 8 14.53 35.54 0.82
C GLU A 8 14.08 34.46 -0.17
N LEU A 9 14.91 34.13 -1.16
CA LEU A 9 14.64 33.01 -2.07
C LEU A 9 14.52 31.68 -1.32
N ILE A 10 15.47 31.39 -0.40
CA ILE A 10 15.42 30.19 0.44
C ILE A 10 14.16 30.17 1.30
N PHE A 11 13.82 31.28 1.93
CA PHE A 11 12.63 31.36 2.79
C PHE A 11 11.35 31.11 1.99
N ASN A 12 11.22 31.72 0.81
CA ASN A 12 10.03 31.56 -0.03
C ASN A 12 9.89 30.11 -0.53
N GLU A 13 10.97 29.51 -1.05
CA GLU A 13 10.98 28.10 -1.48
C GLU A 13 10.65 27.14 -0.34
N LEU A 14 11.25 27.37 0.83
CA LEU A 14 11.01 26.54 2.01
C LEU A 14 9.57 26.67 2.48
N LYS A 15 9.06 27.91 2.55
CA LYS A 15 7.68 28.19 2.96
C LYS A 15 6.70 27.47 2.04
N GLU A 16 6.81 27.61 0.74
CA GLU A 16 5.89 27.00 -0.22
C GLU A 16 5.92 25.48 -0.16
N LYS A 17 7.12 24.87 -0.23
CA LYS A 17 7.25 23.40 -0.19
C LYS A 17 6.88 22.81 1.16
N ALA A 18 7.21 23.48 2.26
CA ALA A 18 6.85 22.99 3.59
C ALA A 18 5.35 23.02 3.81
N ILE A 19 4.69 24.13 3.47
CA ILE A 19 3.22 24.25 3.60
C ILE A 19 2.53 23.18 2.76
N LEU A 20 2.90 23.04 1.48
CA LEU A 20 2.32 22.02 0.61
C LEU A 20 2.47 20.60 1.17
N LYS A 21 3.67 20.23 1.65
CA LYS A 21 3.89 18.90 2.22
C LYS A 21 3.07 18.69 3.51
N GLN A 22 2.89 19.73 4.32
CA GLN A 22 2.02 19.65 5.49
C GLN A 22 0.56 19.46 5.09
N ASP A 23 0.08 20.17 4.07
CA ASP A 23 -1.30 20.05 3.58
C ASP A 23 -1.57 18.64 3.04
N VAL A 24 -0.68 18.11 2.21
CA VAL A 24 -0.77 16.73 1.69
C VAL A 24 -0.75 15.72 2.84
N TYR A 25 0.17 15.87 3.80
CA TYR A 25 0.28 14.98 4.94
C TYR A 25 -0.98 14.98 5.82
N ASN A 26 -1.51 16.17 6.12
CA ASN A 26 -2.73 16.33 6.90
C ASN A 26 -3.93 15.69 6.18
N ASN A 27 -4.05 15.91 4.87
CA ASN A 27 -5.10 15.28 4.07
C ASN A 27 -4.97 13.75 4.06
N LEU A 28 -3.75 13.22 3.90
CA LEU A 28 -3.48 11.79 3.96
C LEU A 28 -3.89 11.19 5.31
N LYS A 29 -3.52 11.84 6.41
CA LYS A 29 -3.84 11.41 7.77
C LYS A 29 -5.34 11.37 8.03
N LEU A 30 -6.09 12.36 7.57
CA LEU A 30 -7.55 12.38 7.67
C LEU A 30 -8.18 11.22 6.88
N ASN A 31 -7.75 11.02 5.64
CA ASN A 31 -8.22 9.91 4.81
C ASN A 31 -7.86 8.55 5.43
N PHE A 32 -6.67 8.39 5.99
CA PHE A 32 -6.26 7.15 6.63
C PHE A 32 -7.07 6.84 7.89
N LYS A 33 -7.49 7.87 8.64
CA LYS A 33 -8.41 7.71 9.76
C LYS A 33 -9.78 7.20 9.29
N VAL A 34 -10.31 7.73 8.18
CA VAL A 34 -11.55 7.21 7.57
C VAL A 34 -11.36 5.77 7.10
N MET A 35 -10.21 5.46 6.50
CA MET A 35 -9.86 4.11 6.05
C MET A 35 -9.89 3.09 7.19
N LYS A 36 -9.32 3.44 8.34
CA LYS A 36 -9.39 2.62 9.55
C LYS A 36 -10.82 2.32 9.99
N THR A 37 -11.70 3.32 9.93
CA THR A 37 -13.13 3.12 10.22
C THR A 37 -13.78 2.17 9.21
N VAL A 38 -13.54 2.37 7.91
CA VAL A 38 -14.08 1.50 6.85
C VAL A 38 -13.58 0.06 7.01
N LEU A 39 -12.30 -0.14 7.28
CA LEU A 39 -11.71 -1.47 7.50
C LEU A 39 -12.34 -2.17 8.71
N LYS A 40 -12.57 -1.43 9.80
CA LYS A 40 -13.23 -1.96 11.00
C LYS A 40 -14.67 -2.35 10.70
N GLU A 41 -15.44 -1.47 10.07
CA GLU A 41 -16.84 -1.73 9.71
C GLU A 41 -16.97 -2.95 8.79
N MET A 42 -16.08 -3.08 7.81
CA MET A 42 -16.01 -4.24 6.92
C MET A 42 -15.68 -5.52 7.69
N ALA A 43 -14.67 -5.50 8.56
CA ALA A 43 -14.29 -6.66 9.35
C ALA A 43 -15.42 -7.13 10.26
N ASP A 44 -16.04 -6.21 10.99
CA ASP A 44 -17.15 -6.49 11.91
C ASP A 44 -18.35 -7.09 11.15
N ASN A 45 -18.74 -6.49 10.01
CA ASN A 45 -19.83 -7.01 9.18
C ASN A 45 -19.55 -8.43 8.65
N LEU A 46 -18.36 -8.65 8.11
CA LEU A 46 -17.98 -9.94 7.54
C LEU A 46 -17.85 -11.01 8.63
N GLN A 47 -17.28 -10.66 9.78
CA GLN A 47 -17.12 -11.58 10.91
C GLN A 47 -18.47 -12.02 11.47
N ASP A 48 -19.44 -11.11 11.59
CA ASP A 48 -20.78 -11.47 12.09
C ASP A 48 -21.54 -12.38 11.12
N ARG A 49 -21.41 -12.12 9.81
CA ARG A 49 -21.94 -13.04 8.78
C ARG A 49 -21.26 -14.40 8.86
N MET A 50 -19.94 -14.42 9.03
CA MET A 50 -19.16 -15.66 9.05
C MET A 50 -19.40 -16.51 10.31
N LYS A 51 -19.61 -15.91 11.48
CA LYS A 51 -19.94 -16.65 12.72
C LYS A 51 -21.14 -17.59 12.55
N SER A 52 -22.14 -17.16 11.76
CA SER A 52 -23.31 -17.99 11.47
C SER A 52 -23.05 -19.17 10.53
N GLN A 53 -21.91 -19.18 9.84
CA GLN A 53 -21.54 -20.17 8.83
C GLN A 53 -20.41 -21.10 9.31
N ASP A 54 -19.30 -20.53 9.77
CA ASP A 54 -18.16 -21.28 10.30
C ASP A 54 -17.31 -20.39 11.23
N GLU A 55 -17.36 -20.67 12.54
CA GLU A 55 -16.62 -19.93 13.56
C GLU A 55 -15.09 -20.05 13.44
N ARG A 56 -14.57 -21.02 12.66
CA ARG A 56 -13.13 -21.21 12.45
C ARG A 56 -12.55 -20.15 11.53
N VAL A 57 -13.37 -19.57 10.64
CA VAL A 57 -12.93 -18.54 9.71
C VAL A 57 -12.93 -17.20 10.45
N LYS A 58 -11.73 -16.76 10.84
CA LYS A 58 -11.52 -15.50 11.56
C LYS A 58 -11.39 -14.34 10.58
N ILE A 59 -12.12 -13.28 10.87
CA ILE A 59 -12.04 -11.99 10.19
C ILE A 59 -11.89 -10.92 11.27
N GLU A 60 -10.78 -10.19 11.25
CA GLU A 60 -10.42 -9.28 12.33
C GLU A 60 -9.75 -8.02 11.81
N TYR A 61 -10.17 -6.87 12.34
CA TYR A 61 -9.45 -5.61 12.20
C TYR A 61 -8.54 -5.38 13.41
N ARG A 62 -7.28 -5.00 13.16
CA ARG A 62 -6.34 -4.55 14.20
C ARG A 62 -5.71 -3.22 13.82
N GLU A 63 -5.76 -2.25 14.72
CA GLU A 63 -5.03 -1.00 14.57
C GLU A 63 -3.63 -1.13 15.16
N ARG A 64 -2.61 -0.68 14.41
CA ARG A 64 -1.20 -0.70 14.83
C ARG A 64 -0.65 0.72 14.82
N GLY A 65 -1.03 1.48 15.84
CA GLY A 65 -0.62 2.88 15.97
C GLY A 65 -1.20 3.76 14.88
N GLU A 66 -0.60 4.93 14.65
CA GLU A 66 -1.16 5.95 13.77
C GLU A 66 -1.07 5.58 12.28
N TYR A 67 -0.01 4.89 11.88
CA TYR A 67 0.39 4.70 10.48
C TYR A 67 0.05 3.33 9.89
N GLU A 68 -0.53 2.42 10.67
CA GLU A 68 -0.74 1.05 10.23
C GLU A 68 -2.09 0.48 10.69
N ALA A 69 -2.72 -0.28 9.80
CA ALA A 69 -3.98 -0.98 10.02
C ALA A 69 -3.95 -2.35 9.36
N HIS A 70 -4.41 -3.37 10.06
CA HIS A 70 -4.45 -4.76 9.59
C HIS A 70 -5.90 -5.20 9.41
N LEU A 71 -6.16 -5.88 8.30
CA LEU A 71 -7.39 -6.61 8.05
C LEU A 71 -7.02 -8.07 7.79
N GLN A 72 -7.27 -8.92 8.78
CA GLN A 72 -7.10 -10.36 8.66
C GLN A 72 -8.39 -10.99 8.15
N PHE A 73 -8.31 -11.88 7.18
CA PHE A 73 -9.43 -12.70 6.71
C PHE A 73 -8.92 -14.08 6.29
N ALA A 74 -9.49 -15.12 6.91
CA ALA A 74 -9.07 -16.49 6.70
C ALA A 74 -7.55 -16.68 6.88
N GLY A 75 -6.83 -17.07 5.82
CA GLY A 75 -5.40 -17.33 5.81
C GLY A 75 -4.53 -16.11 5.47
N ASP A 76 -5.11 -14.95 5.19
CA ASP A 76 -4.40 -13.76 4.71
C ASP A 76 -4.56 -12.57 5.67
N ILE A 77 -3.59 -11.65 5.62
CA ILE A 77 -3.61 -10.37 6.31
C ILE A 77 -3.24 -9.28 5.31
N LEU A 78 -4.16 -8.36 5.09
CA LEU A 78 -3.85 -7.09 4.43
C LEU A 78 -3.34 -6.08 5.43
N ILE A 79 -2.18 -5.51 5.13
CA ILE A 79 -1.56 -4.44 5.92
C ILE A 79 -1.60 -3.17 5.11
N PHE A 80 -2.32 -2.18 5.62
CA PHE A 80 -2.39 -0.83 5.09
C PHE A 80 -1.39 0.02 5.89
N GLN A 81 -0.40 0.58 5.20
CA GLN A 81 0.67 1.35 5.79
C GLN A 81 0.74 2.75 5.17
N MET A 82 0.39 3.76 5.96
CA MET A 82 0.55 5.17 5.61
C MET A 82 2.02 5.57 5.73
N HIS A 83 2.58 6.15 4.67
CA HIS A 83 3.94 6.67 4.70
C HIS A 83 3.97 8.07 5.34
N SER A 84 5.02 8.38 6.11
CA SER A 84 5.17 9.68 6.78
C SER A 84 5.61 10.81 5.83
N ASN A 85 6.36 10.44 4.78
CA ASN A 85 6.83 11.39 3.76
C ASN A 85 5.81 11.62 2.65
N VAL A 86 5.86 12.84 2.09
CA VAL A 86 5.18 13.24 0.85
C VAL A 86 6.13 13.06 -0.32
N PHE A 87 5.62 12.49 -1.41
CA PHE A 87 6.37 12.17 -2.62
C PHE A 87 5.88 12.99 -3.80
N GLN A 88 6.77 13.32 -4.72
CA GLN A 88 6.39 13.86 -6.02
C GLN A 88 6.40 12.73 -7.05
N PHE A 89 5.52 12.79 -8.05
CA PHE A 89 5.59 11.85 -9.15
C PHE A 89 6.94 11.91 -9.88
N ASP A 90 7.37 10.77 -10.41
CA ASP A 90 8.55 10.68 -11.26
C ASP A 90 8.46 11.68 -12.42
N PRO A 91 9.55 12.38 -12.80
CA PRO A 91 9.52 13.34 -13.90
C PRO A 91 9.04 12.75 -15.24
N GLY A 92 9.23 11.45 -15.47
CA GLY A 92 8.76 10.73 -16.65
C GLY A 92 7.28 10.33 -16.61
N ASN A 93 6.56 10.60 -15.52
CA ASN A 93 5.16 10.23 -15.39
C ASN A 93 4.27 10.98 -16.40
N SER A 94 3.43 10.25 -17.14
CA SER A 94 2.54 10.82 -18.15
C SER A 94 1.53 11.82 -17.58
N LEU A 95 1.21 11.75 -16.28
CA LEU A 95 0.32 12.69 -15.60
C LEU A 95 0.79 14.14 -15.70
N TRP A 96 2.10 14.40 -15.81
CA TRP A 96 2.63 15.76 -15.98
C TRP A 96 2.16 16.46 -17.26
N LYS A 97 1.75 15.69 -18.27
CA LYS A 97 1.25 16.22 -19.55
C LYS A 97 -0.23 16.61 -19.50
N THR A 98 -0.92 16.32 -18.40
CA THR A 98 -2.34 16.61 -18.21
C THR A 98 -2.51 18.07 -17.81
N SER A 99 -3.61 18.72 -18.24
CA SER A 99 -3.91 20.10 -17.84
C SER A 99 -3.92 20.26 -16.31
N TYR A 100 -4.46 19.26 -15.62
CA TYR A 100 -4.53 19.26 -14.16
C TYR A 100 -3.17 19.48 -13.48
N LEU A 101 -2.10 18.79 -13.92
CA LEU A 101 -0.76 18.94 -13.34
C LEU A 101 0.06 20.04 -14.03
N SER A 102 -0.13 20.29 -15.32
CA SER A 102 0.60 21.35 -16.02
C SER A 102 0.22 22.73 -15.52
N ASP A 103 -1.05 22.92 -15.12
CA ASP A 103 -1.53 24.20 -14.58
C ASP A 103 -1.00 24.46 -13.17
N ASN A 104 -0.71 23.40 -12.40
CA ASN A 104 -0.13 23.51 -11.07
C ASN A 104 0.69 22.26 -10.71
N ALA A 105 2.01 22.38 -10.79
CA ALA A 105 2.94 21.28 -10.52
C ALA A 105 2.86 20.76 -9.06
N ASN A 106 2.36 21.57 -8.12
CA ASN A 106 2.17 21.16 -6.73
C ASN A 106 1.16 20.01 -6.58
N ARG A 107 0.27 19.81 -7.56
CA ARG A 107 -0.70 18.70 -7.58
C ARG A 107 -0.06 17.33 -7.77
N GLY A 108 1.19 17.28 -8.23
CA GLY A 108 1.96 16.05 -8.34
C GLY A 108 2.57 15.57 -7.02
N PHE A 109 2.39 16.31 -5.91
CA PHE A 109 2.80 15.86 -4.58
C PHE A 109 1.70 15.06 -3.91
N CYS A 110 2.01 13.82 -3.53
CA CYS A 110 1.08 12.86 -2.96
C CYS A 110 1.60 12.24 -1.67
N GLY A 111 0.67 12.02 -0.74
CA GLY A 111 0.79 11.05 0.33
C GLY A 111 0.60 9.64 -0.22
N ILE A 112 1.22 8.66 0.45
CA ILE A 112 1.20 7.26 0.00
C ILE A 112 0.63 6.35 1.10
N ILE A 113 -0.28 5.44 0.72
CA ILE A 113 -0.69 4.29 1.52
C ILE A 113 -0.31 3.03 0.76
N ASN A 114 0.58 2.23 1.31
CA ASN A 114 0.93 0.93 0.74
C ASN A 114 -0.03 -0.14 1.26
N ILE A 115 -0.37 -1.10 0.40
CA ILE A 115 -1.21 -2.24 0.72
C ILE A 115 -0.39 -3.51 0.46
N TYR A 116 -0.10 -4.23 1.54
CA TYR A 116 0.64 -5.49 1.49
C TYR A 116 -0.29 -6.66 1.82
N ASN A 117 -0.06 -7.80 1.16
CA ASN A 117 -0.65 -9.07 1.54
C ASN A 117 0.39 -9.99 2.18
N PHE A 118 0.05 -10.56 3.32
CA PHE A 118 0.85 -11.54 4.07
C PHE A 118 0.01 -12.76 4.44
N LEU A 119 0.66 -13.89 4.71
CA LEU A 119 0.00 -15.05 5.31
C LEU A 119 -0.25 -14.80 6.80
N ALA A 120 -1.46 -15.09 7.27
CA ALA A 120 -1.82 -14.97 8.68
C ALA A 120 -0.94 -15.85 9.58
N ASP A 121 -0.56 -17.03 9.10
CA ASP A 121 0.34 -17.94 9.82
C ASP A 121 1.75 -17.36 10.03
N SER A 122 2.19 -16.44 9.16
CA SER A 122 3.47 -15.77 9.36
C SER A 122 3.48 -14.94 10.64
N PHE A 123 2.36 -14.30 10.96
CA PHE A 123 2.21 -13.55 12.21
C PHE A 123 1.93 -14.47 13.39
N LYS A 124 1.06 -15.48 13.22
CA LYS A 124 0.70 -16.43 14.29
C LYS A 124 1.91 -17.20 14.84
N TYR A 125 2.82 -17.61 13.97
CA TYR A 125 4.00 -18.40 14.32
C TYR A 125 5.29 -17.57 14.35
N ASN A 126 5.18 -16.24 14.28
CA ASN A 126 6.32 -15.31 14.28
C ASN A 126 7.39 -15.68 13.24
N ARG A 127 6.96 -16.07 12.04
CA ARG A 127 7.85 -16.42 10.91
C ARG A 127 8.37 -15.14 10.28
N VAL A 128 9.34 -14.53 10.94
CA VAL A 128 9.93 -13.22 10.57
C VAL A 128 10.54 -13.17 9.16
N ASN A 129 10.84 -14.33 8.57
CA ASN A 129 11.45 -14.43 7.23
C ASN A 129 10.43 -14.61 6.10
N ASP A 130 9.14 -14.75 6.41
CA ASP A 130 8.11 -14.85 5.37
C ASP A 130 7.93 -13.50 4.66
N SER A 131 7.80 -13.56 3.34
CA SER A 131 7.68 -12.39 2.50
C SER A 131 6.22 -11.96 2.37
N GLY A 132 5.96 -10.67 2.57
CA GLY A 132 4.73 -10.02 2.14
C GLY A 132 4.88 -9.40 0.75
N TYR A 133 3.76 -9.23 0.06
CA TYR A 133 3.73 -8.70 -1.31
C TYR A 133 2.95 -7.41 -1.35
N MET A 134 3.53 -6.35 -1.91
CA MET A 134 2.78 -5.14 -2.22
C MET A 134 1.79 -5.47 -3.34
N ILE A 135 0.50 -5.39 -3.04
CA ILE A 135 -0.58 -5.65 -4.00
C ILE A 135 -1.15 -4.34 -4.57
N GLY A 136 -0.98 -3.25 -3.82
CA GLY A 136 -1.42 -1.93 -4.21
C GLY A 136 -0.67 -0.82 -3.48
N ARG A 137 -0.69 0.36 -4.09
CA ARG A 137 -0.18 1.61 -3.55
C ARG A 137 -1.13 2.73 -3.94
N MET A 138 -1.70 3.41 -2.96
CA MET A 138 -2.60 4.53 -3.15
C MET A 138 -1.81 5.84 -3.07
N PHE A 139 -2.16 6.78 -3.93
CA PHE A 139 -1.61 8.15 -3.97
C PHE A 139 -2.75 9.12 -3.72
N ILE A 140 -2.58 10.07 -2.80
CA ILE A 140 -3.59 11.09 -2.49
C ILE A 140 -2.89 12.46 -2.41
N ASN A 141 -3.34 13.45 -3.17
CA ASN A 141 -2.76 14.80 -3.14
C ASN A 141 -3.49 15.75 -2.17
N ALA A 142 -3.04 17.01 -2.11
CA ALA A 142 -3.62 18.04 -1.25
C ALA A 142 -5.09 18.37 -1.60
N GLU A 143 -5.48 18.25 -2.87
CA GLU A 143 -6.84 18.48 -3.36
C GLU A 143 -7.74 17.23 -3.22
N ASN A 144 -7.24 16.19 -2.55
CA ASN A 144 -7.95 14.93 -2.31
C ASN A 144 -8.22 14.08 -3.56
N HIS A 145 -7.54 14.37 -4.67
CA HIS A 145 -7.49 13.51 -5.83
C HIS A 145 -6.65 12.28 -5.52
N PHE A 146 -7.07 11.12 -6.04
CA PHE A 146 -6.39 9.87 -5.76
C PHE A 146 -6.27 8.95 -6.97
N MET A 147 -5.28 8.07 -6.90
CA MET A 147 -5.17 6.91 -7.78
C MET A 147 -4.58 5.74 -7.02
N VAL A 148 -4.72 4.54 -7.57
CA VAL A 148 -4.11 3.32 -7.06
C VAL A 148 -3.27 2.68 -8.15
N GLN A 149 -2.01 2.42 -7.83
CA GLN A 149 -1.18 1.52 -8.60
C GLN A 149 -1.30 0.14 -7.99
N GLY A 150 -1.50 -0.88 -8.80
CA GLY A 150 -1.65 -2.25 -8.32
C GLY A 150 -1.82 -3.22 -9.47
N LYS A 151 -1.97 -4.50 -9.14
CA LYS A 151 -2.23 -5.53 -10.15
C LYS A 151 -3.73 -5.68 -10.41
N ARG A 152 -4.07 -6.19 -11.59
CA ARG A 152 -5.45 -6.47 -12.01
C ARG A 152 -6.37 -5.25 -11.81
N GLN A 153 -7.51 -5.45 -11.16
CA GLN A 153 -8.56 -4.44 -10.99
C GLN A 153 -8.07 -3.19 -10.26
N LEU A 154 -7.15 -3.33 -9.28
CA LEU A 154 -6.61 -2.20 -8.53
C LEU A 154 -5.88 -1.17 -9.42
N GLY A 155 -5.14 -1.63 -10.43
CA GLY A 155 -4.41 -0.73 -11.33
C GLY A 155 -5.23 -0.22 -12.52
N PHE A 156 -6.33 -0.88 -12.85
CA PHE A 156 -7.16 -0.53 -14.00
C PHE A 156 -8.30 0.42 -13.64
N ILE A 157 -9.00 0.16 -12.53
CA ILE A 157 -10.20 0.90 -12.14
C ILE A 157 -9.84 2.28 -11.56
N TYR A 158 -8.73 2.35 -10.83
CA TYR A 158 -8.39 3.52 -10.02
C TYR A 158 -7.18 4.29 -10.59
N ASN A 159 -7.04 4.39 -11.91
CA ASN A 159 -5.90 5.07 -12.54
C ASN A 159 -6.21 6.50 -13.03
N ASP A 160 -7.45 6.95 -12.90
CA ASP A 160 -7.87 8.29 -13.31
C ASP A 160 -7.66 9.31 -12.17
N PHE A 161 -6.40 9.65 -11.94
CA PHE A 161 -6.00 10.61 -10.91
C PHE A 161 -6.70 11.99 -11.04
N ILE A 162 -7.06 12.39 -12.26
CA ILE A 162 -7.60 13.72 -12.52
C ILE A 162 -9.06 13.80 -12.09
N ASN A 163 -9.85 12.74 -12.28
CA ASN A 163 -11.29 12.80 -12.02
C ASN A 163 -11.69 12.08 -10.74
N MET A 164 -10.83 11.24 -10.17
CA MET A 164 -11.14 10.49 -8.96
C MET A 164 -10.75 11.25 -7.70
N THR A 165 -11.73 11.54 -6.85
CA THR A 165 -11.53 12.15 -5.53
C THR A 165 -11.83 11.14 -4.42
N MET A 166 -11.07 11.21 -3.33
CA MET A 166 -11.20 10.25 -2.25
C MET A 166 -12.49 10.52 -1.47
N SER A 167 -13.31 9.48 -1.34
CA SER A 167 -14.55 9.46 -0.58
C SER A 167 -14.64 8.14 0.19
N LYS A 168 -15.53 8.05 1.19
CA LYS A 168 -15.76 6.79 1.91
C LYS A 168 -16.13 5.65 0.94
N GLU A 169 -17.00 5.92 -0.02
CA GLU A 169 -17.44 4.94 -1.03
C GLU A 169 -16.28 4.47 -1.93
N ASN A 170 -15.45 5.41 -2.42
CA ASN A 170 -14.29 5.05 -3.23
C ASN A 170 -13.25 4.25 -2.42
N MET A 171 -13.11 4.55 -1.14
CA MET A 171 -12.25 3.84 -0.22
C MET A 171 -12.74 2.41 0.05
N GLU A 172 -14.04 2.23 0.27
CA GLU A 172 -14.70 0.91 0.37
C GLU A 172 -14.40 0.08 -0.87
N LYS A 173 -14.65 0.62 -2.07
CA LYS A 173 -14.38 -0.08 -3.35
C LYS A 173 -12.92 -0.51 -3.51
N VAL A 174 -11.96 0.35 -3.14
CA VAL A 174 -10.53 0.01 -3.19
C VAL A 174 -10.20 -1.13 -2.22
N ILE A 175 -10.71 -1.08 -0.99
CA ILE A 175 -10.49 -2.12 0.02
C ILE A 175 -11.11 -3.44 -0.44
N GLU A 176 -12.35 -3.44 -0.93
CA GLU A 176 -13.02 -4.63 -1.48
C GLU A 176 -12.22 -5.24 -2.63
N SER A 177 -11.75 -4.40 -3.56
CA SER A 177 -10.90 -4.85 -4.68
C SER A 177 -9.60 -5.48 -4.19
N ALA A 178 -8.99 -4.94 -3.13
CA ALA A 178 -7.78 -5.47 -2.53
C ALA A 178 -8.01 -6.82 -1.81
N VAL A 179 -9.13 -6.94 -1.09
CA VAL A 179 -9.56 -8.20 -0.43
C VAL A 179 -9.81 -9.28 -1.47
N LEU A 180 -10.60 -8.98 -2.52
CA LEU A 180 -10.89 -9.91 -3.61
C LEU A 180 -9.60 -10.36 -4.31
N TYR A 181 -8.70 -9.41 -4.60
CA TYR A 181 -7.40 -9.73 -5.18
C TYR A 181 -6.58 -10.68 -4.29
N ALA A 182 -6.59 -10.47 -2.97
CA ALA A 182 -5.83 -11.28 -2.03
C ALA A 182 -6.41 -12.71 -1.88
N ILE A 183 -7.74 -12.84 -1.90
CA ILE A 183 -8.43 -14.14 -1.86
C ILE A 183 -8.09 -14.96 -3.11
N ASP A 184 -8.07 -14.34 -4.29
CA ASP A 184 -7.73 -15.00 -5.56
C ASP A 184 -6.23 -15.36 -5.69
N PHE A 185 -5.39 -14.95 -4.74
CA PHE A 185 -3.94 -15.09 -4.82
C PHE A 185 -3.49 -16.35 -4.08
N ASP A 186 -3.51 -17.50 -4.76
CA ASP A 186 -3.09 -18.78 -4.17
C ASP A 186 -1.57 -18.93 -3.95
N LEU A 187 -1.21 -19.77 -2.97
CA LEU A 187 0.15 -20.27 -2.76
C LEU A 187 0.49 -21.35 -3.79
N PHE A 188 1.34 -21.03 -4.76
CA PHE A 188 1.96 -22.05 -5.61
C PHE A 188 3.15 -22.68 -4.90
N THR A 189 3.29 -24.00 -5.03
CA THR A 189 4.49 -24.71 -4.58
C THR A 189 5.72 -24.18 -5.33
N PRO A 190 6.86 -23.96 -4.64
CA PRO A 190 8.10 -23.70 -5.34
C PRO A 190 8.48 -24.90 -6.24
N PRO A 191 9.20 -24.69 -7.35
CA PRO A 191 9.68 -25.80 -8.18
C PRO A 191 10.46 -26.82 -7.34
N TYR A 192 10.16 -28.11 -7.51
CA TYR A 192 10.71 -29.20 -6.69
C TYR A 192 12.24 -29.19 -6.68
N GLU A 193 12.86 -28.95 -7.84
CA GLU A 193 14.31 -28.93 -8.03
C GLU A 193 15.00 -27.85 -7.19
N ARG A 194 14.26 -26.80 -6.80
CA ARG A 194 14.77 -25.69 -6.00
C ARG A 194 14.70 -25.93 -4.49
N VAL A 195 13.99 -26.97 -4.05
CA VAL A 195 13.72 -27.28 -2.63
C VAL A 195 13.97 -28.75 -2.26
N GLN A 196 14.51 -29.55 -3.19
CA GLN A 196 14.75 -30.98 -3.00
C GLN A 196 15.88 -31.29 -2.00
N GLU A 197 16.80 -30.35 -1.79
CA GLU A 197 17.93 -30.50 -0.86
C GLU A 197 17.77 -29.53 0.32
N ILE A 198 17.97 -30.04 1.53
CA ILE A 198 17.99 -29.26 2.78
C ILE A 198 19.13 -29.76 3.67
N SER A 199 19.84 -28.83 4.31
CA SER A 199 20.92 -29.12 5.24
C SER A 199 20.43 -29.38 6.67
N ILE A 200 21.24 -30.07 7.48
CA ILE A 200 20.98 -30.25 8.92
C ILE A 200 20.87 -28.89 9.64
N ALA A 201 21.64 -27.89 9.20
CA ALA A 201 21.58 -26.54 9.75
C ALA A 201 20.21 -25.88 9.52
N GLU A 202 19.62 -26.06 8.34
CA GLU A 202 18.29 -25.55 7.98
C GLU A 202 17.16 -26.28 8.73
N ILE A 203 17.34 -27.56 9.06
CA ILE A 203 16.39 -28.32 9.91
C ILE A 203 16.47 -27.86 11.37
N ASN A 204 17.66 -27.56 11.88
CA ASN A 204 17.88 -27.19 13.28
C ASN A 204 17.56 -25.73 13.58
N SER A 205 17.42 -24.87 12.57
CA SER A 205 16.89 -23.52 12.78
C SER A 205 15.40 -23.61 13.08
N THR A 206 14.97 -23.08 14.23
CA THR A 206 13.55 -22.97 14.64
C THR A 206 12.72 -22.07 13.73
N ALA A 207 13.36 -21.28 12.87
CA ALA A 207 12.71 -20.70 11.71
C ALA A 207 12.59 -21.81 10.66
N LEU A 208 11.37 -22.23 10.31
CA LEU A 208 11.10 -22.91 9.05
C LEU A 208 11.79 -22.10 7.93
N THR A 209 12.99 -22.52 7.53
CA THR A 209 13.87 -21.85 6.56
C THR A 209 13.35 -22.01 5.13
N THR A 210 12.34 -22.86 4.94
CA THR A 210 11.45 -22.83 3.79
C THR A 210 10.69 -21.51 3.80
N ARG A 211 11.28 -20.49 3.14
CA ARG A 211 10.61 -19.22 2.83
C ARG A 211 9.30 -19.52 2.11
N THR A 212 8.20 -19.48 2.85
CA THR A 212 6.87 -19.60 2.26
C THR A 212 6.47 -18.24 1.73
N GLY A 213 6.75 -18.01 0.46
CA GLY A 213 6.33 -16.81 -0.26
C GLY A 213 5.40 -17.16 -1.42
N LYS A 214 4.30 -16.42 -1.57
CA LYS A 214 3.48 -16.43 -2.79
C LYS A 214 4.28 -15.82 -3.95
N ARG A 215 5.07 -16.65 -4.66
CA ARG A 215 6.08 -16.36 -5.71
C ARG A 215 7.51 -16.19 -5.17
N LEU A 216 8.29 -17.26 -5.29
CA LEU A 216 9.77 -17.26 -5.34
C LEU A 216 10.23 -16.92 -6.77
N GLY A 217 9.92 -15.72 -7.26
CA GLY A 217 10.20 -15.37 -8.67
C GLY A 217 10.38 -13.89 -8.98
N PHE A 218 10.68 -13.05 -7.99
CA PHE A 218 10.99 -11.64 -8.25
C PHE A 218 12.21 -11.20 -7.44
N THR A 219 13.39 -11.41 -8.02
CA THR A 219 14.52 -10.52 -7.82
C THR A 219 14.15 -9.18 -8.48
N PHE A 220 13.91 -8.14 -7.69
CA PHE A 220 14.12 -6.78 -8.21
C PHE A 220 15.63 -6.64 -8.42
N LYS A 221 16.10 -6.94 -9.64
CA LYS A 221 17.30 -6.29 -10.16
C LYS A 221 16.82 -5.00 -10.81
N ALA A 222 16.97 -3.89 -10.08
CA ALA A 222 17.38 -2.67 -10.75
C ALA A 222 18.82 -2.90 -11.26
N ASP A 223 19.18 -2.19 -12.33
CA ASP A 223 20.35 -2.37 -13.21
C ASP A 223 20.14 -3.51 -14.22
N SER A 224 20.23 -3.30 -15.53
CA SER A 224 20.64 -2.17 -16.36
C SER A 224 20.48 -2.69 -17.79
N ASP A 225 20.00 -1.90 -18.74
CA ASP A 225 20.52 -2.01 -20.10
C ASP A 225 20.74 -0.59 -20.61
N GLU A 226 22.02 -0.26 -20.69
CA GLU A 226 22.58 0.82 -21.48
C GLU A 226 22.26 0.58 -22.97
N VAL A 227 22.00 1.68 -23.68
CA VAL A 227 22.04 1.93 -25.15
C VAL A 227 21.53 0.82 -26.07
#